data_AF-A0A1B6KDT9-F1
#
_entry.id   AF-A0A1B6KDT9-F1
#
_cell.length_a   1.000
_cell.length_b   1.000
_cell.length_c   1.000
_cell.angle_alpha   90.00
_cell.angle_beta   90.00
_cell.angle_gamma   90.00
#
_symmetry.space_group_name_H-M   'P 1'
#
loop_
_entity.id
_entity.type
_entity.pdbx_description
1 polymer ?
#
loop_
_entity_poly.entity_id
_entity_poly.type
_entity_poly.pdbx_seq_one_letter_code
_entity_poly.pdbx_strand_id
1 'polypeptide(L)'
;MIFLEVVLTSQIAICFCGFHVIQAVYTGESTRLFKFFIGVGVFTLMLFVYCTSGQKLINKSEELHNNLYFCPWPERSESFKRAVHLCQTNTKKALVIDGTLTIPANLHTFVNSMKAVFSYLNFLLAIKDKS
;
A
#
# COMPACT_ATOMS: atom_id res chain seq x y z
N MET A 1 4.27 11.16 -3.73
CA MET A 1 5.20 10.79 -4.82
C MET A 1 5.88 9.46 -4.52
N ILE A 2 6.75 9.35 -3.49
CA ILE A 2 7.46 8.10 -3.13
C ILE A 2 6.52 6.89 -2.90
N PHE A 3 5.39 7.09 -2.21
CA PHE A 3 4.43 6.00 -1.96
C PHE A 3 3.88 5.37 -3.24
N LEU A 4 3.46 6.21 -4.20
CA LEU A 4 2.89 5.75 -5.46
C LEU A 4 3.93 5.00 -6.29
N GLU A 5 5.16 5.51 -6.34
CA GLU A 5 6.26 4.90 -7.06
C GLU A 5 6.60 3.50 -6.51
N VAL A 6 6.68 3.34 -5.19
CA VAL A 6 6.92 2.05 -4.53
C VAL A 6 5.81 1.05 -4.82
N VAL A 7 4.54 1.49 -4.77
CA VAL A 7 3.40 0.61 -5.05
C VAL A 7 3.42 0.15 -6.51
N LEU A 8 3.60 1.06 -7.46
CA LEU A 8 3.63 0.72 -8.89
C LEU A 8 4.81 -0.20 -9.23
N THR A 9 6.01 0.09 -8.74
CA THR A 9 7.20 -0.75 -8.97
C THR A 9 7.03 -2.15 -8.40
N SER A 10 6.47 -2.28 -7.18
CA SER A 10 6.18 -3.59 -6.59
C SER A 10 5.13 -4.39 -7.37
N GLN A 11 4.07 -3.73 -7.87
CA GLN A 11 3.04 -4.40 -8.68
C GLN A 11 3.62 -4.93 -10.00
N ILE A 12 4.40 -4.11 -10.71
CA ILE A 12 5.05 -4.51 -11.97
C ILE A 12 5.99 -5.70 -11.72
N ALA A 13 6.78 -5.66 -10.63
CA ALA A 13 7.66 -6.75 -10.26
C ALA A 13 6.91 -8.05 -9.96
N ILE A 14 5.80 -7.99 -9.21
CA ILE A 14 4.96 -9.17 -8.92
C ILE A 14 4.37 -9.74 -10.21
N CYS A 15 3.86 -8.90 -11.13
CA CYS A 15 3.34 -9.35 -12.42
C CYS A 15 4.43 -10.08 -13.25
N PHE A 16 5.63 -9.50 -13.34
CA PHE A 16 6.75 -10.06 -14.08
C PHE A 16 7.20 -11.40 -13.49
N CYS A 17 7.43 -11.46 -12.17
CA CYS A 17 7.81 -12.70 -11.51
C CYS A 17 6.70 -13.75 -11.59
N GLY A 18 5.43 -13.36 -11.42
CA GLY A 18 4.28 -14.26 -11.51
C GLY A 18 4.16 -14.91 -12.90
N PHE A 19 4.35 -14.14 -13.97
CA PHE A 19 4.37 -14.67 -15.32
C PHE A 19 5.52 -15.68 -15.54
N HIS A 20 6.72 -15.38 -15.03
CA HIS A 20 7.85 -16.30 -15.10
C HIS A 20 7.65 -17.57 -14.26
N VAL A 21 6.98 -17.49 -13.11
CA VAL A 21 6.57 -18.69 -12.36
C VAL A 21 5.68 -19.56 -13.23
N ILE A 22 4.66 -18.98 -13.86
CA ILE A 22 3.73 -19.73 -14.71
C ILE A 22 4.47 -20.36 -15.89
N GLN A 23 5.35 -19.61 -16.57
CA GLN A 23 6.17 -20.17 -17.64
C GLN A 23 7.07 -21.31 -17.16
N ALA A 24 7.73 -21.18 -16.00
CA ALA A 24 8.60 -22.21 -15.45
C ALA A 24 7.83 -23.49 -15.06
N VAL A 25 6.56 -23.36 -14.66
CA VAL A 25 5.66 -24.50 -14.45
C VAL A 25 5.40 -25.25 -15.76
N TYR A 26 5.16 -24.54 -16.86
CA TYR A 26 4.96 -25.17 -18.18
C TYR A 26 6.22 -25.84 -18.74
N THR A 27 7.41 -25.26 -18.52
CA THR A 27 8.68 -25.83 -19.03
C THR A 27 9.30 -26.88 -18.13
N GLY A 28 8.83 -27.04 -16.88
CA GLY A 28 9.38 -27.98 -15.91
C GLY A 28 10.72 -27.56 -15.28
N GLU A 29 11.16 -26.30 -15.49
CA GLU A 29 12.44 -25.80 -14.97
C GLU A 29 12.36 -25.43 -13.48
N SER A 30 12.63 -26.41 -12.61
CA SER A 30 12.50 -26.29 -11.16
C SER A 30 13.33 -25.16 -10.53
N THR A 31 14.53 -24.88 -11.04
CA THR A 31 15.42 -23.83 -10.51
C THR A 31 14.90 -22.42 -10.79
N ARG A 32 14.31 -22.20 -11.97
CA ARG A 32 13.65 -20.92 -12.32
C ARG A 32 12.37 -20.75 -11.52
N LEU A 33 11.57 -21.80 -11.39
CA LEU A 33 10.35 -21.79 -10.59
C LEU A 33 10.63 -21.32 -9.15
N PHE A 34 11.62 -21.93 -8.49
CA PHE A 34 11.97 -21.57 -7.11
C PHE A 34 12.41 -20.10 -6.97
N LYS A 35 13.28 -19.63 -7.89
CA LYS A 35 13.77 -18.24 -7.88
C LYS A 35 12.64 -17.22 -8.01
N PHE A 36 11.76 -17.40 -9.00
CA PHE A 36 10.68 -16.44 -9.24
C PHE A 36 9.56 -16.55 -8.22
N PHE A 37 9.30 -17.74 -7.68
CA PHE A 37 8.33 -17.95 -6.60
C PHE A 37 8.75 -17.20 -5.33
N ILE A 38 10.03 -17.30 -4.95
CA ILE A 38 10.58 -16.50 -3.84
C ILE A 38 10.44 -15.01 -4.15
N GLY A 39 10.75 -14.59 -5.38
CA GLY A 39 10.59 -13.19 -5.81
C GLY A 39 9.18 -12.65 -5.56
N VAL A 40 8.15 -13.38 -6.01
CA VAL A 40 6.74 -13.01 -5.77
C VAL A 40 6.45 -12.84 -4.28
N GLY A 41 6.92 -13.78 -3.45
CA GLY A 41 6.77 -13.72 -2.00
C GLY A 41 7.43 -12.50 -1.37
N VAL A 42 8.67 -12.20 -1.75
CA VAL A 42 9.43 -11.05 -1.23
C VAL A 42 8.76 -9.73 -1.59
N PHE A 43 8.36 -9.52 -2.85
CA PHE A 43 7.71 -8.28 -3.26
C PHE A 43 6.33 -8.11 -2.62
N THR A 44 5.58 -9.19 -2.44
CA THR A 44 4.28 -9.16 -1.76
C THR A 44 4.44 -8.82 -0.28
N LEU A 45 5.43 -9.40 0.42
CA LEU A 45 5.73 -9.07 1.80
C LEU A 45 6.19 -7.62 1.97
N MET A 46 7.03 -7.12 1.06
CA MET A 46 7.46 -5.73 1.06
C MET A 46 6.27 -4.77 0.94
N LEU A 47 5.36 -5.03 -0.01
CA LEU A 47 4.13 -4.24 -0.16
C LEU A 47 3.23 -4.32 1.07
N PHE A 48 3.08 -5.51 1.66
CA PHE A 48 2.29 -5.72 2.86
C PHE A 48 2.84 -4.96 4.07
N VAL A 49 4.16 -5.03 4.33
CA VAL A 49 4.81 -4.28 5.41
C VAL A 49 4.65 -2.78 5.21
N TYR A 50 4.73 -2.31 3.96
CA TYR A 50 4.56 -0.90 3.64
C TYR A 50 3.14 -0.41 3.89
N CYS A 51 2.13 -1.13 3.39
CA CYS A 51 0.71 -0.80 3.60
C CYS A 51 0.29 -0.91 5.07
N THR A 52 0.78 -1.89 5.81
CA THR A 52 0.46 -2.04 7.24
C THR A 52 1.10 -0.95 8.09
N SER A 53 2.31 -0.51 7.75
CA SER A 53 2.96 0.63 8.42
C SER A 53 2.19 1.93 8.18
N GLY A 54 1.72 2.13 6.94
CA GLY A 54 0.83 3.25 6.62
C GLY A 54 -0.49 3.20 7.39
N GLN A 55 -1.12 2.03 7.50
CA GLN A 55 -2.34 1.86 8.27
C GLN A 55 -2.15 2.17 9.76
N LYS A 56 -1.04 1.73 10.36
CA LYS A 56 -0.71 2.07 11.76
C LYS A 56 -0.58 3.57 11.97
N LEU A 57 0.04 4.27 11.01
CA LEU A 57 0.17 5.72 11.05
C LEU A 57 -1.20 6.42 10.98
N ILE A 58 -2.08 5.95 10.09
CA ILE A 58 -3.46 6.45 9.96
C ILE A 58 -4.22 6.23 11.27
N ASN A 59 -4.20 5.00 11.81
CA ASN A 59 -4.91 4.68 13.05
C ASN A 59 -4.40 5.50 14.25
N LYS A 60 -3.08 5.69 14.38
CA LYS A 60 -2.50 6.51 15.44
C LYS A 60 -2.87 7.98 15.28
N SER A 61 -2.94 8.48 14.06
CA SER A 61 -3.40 9.83 13.77
C SER A 61 -4.88 10.00 14.17
N GLU A 62 -5.74 9.03 13.86
CA GLU A 62 -7.15 9.05 14.28
C GLU A 62 -7.31 8.97 15.81
N GLU A 63 -6.53 8.11 16.48
CA GLU A 63 -6.52 7.99 17.94
C GLU A 63 -6.08 9.31 18.61
N LEU A 64 -5.03 9.95 18.09
CA LEU A 64 -4.58 11.27 18.55
C LEU A 64 -5.67 12.33 18.33
N HIS A 65 -6.34 12.31 17.18
CA HIS A 65 -7.45 13.23 16.91
C HIS A 65 -8.57 13.08 17.93
N ASN A 66 -8.96 11.83 18.20
CA ASN A 66 -10.04 11.51 19.12
C ASN A 66 -9.69 11.91 20.56
N ASN A 67 -8.48 11.59 21.01
CA ASN A 67 -8.00 11.95 22.35
C ASN A 67 -7.88 13.46 22.54
N LEU A 68 -7.44 14.20 21.51
CA LEU A 68 -7.42 15.66 21.54
C LEU A 68 -8.83 16.26 21.56
N TYR A 69 -9.80 15.63 20.91
CA TYR A 69 -11.20 16.07 20.89
C TYR A 69 -11.86 15.92 22.28
N PHE A 70 -11.62 14.82 22.98
CA PHE A 70 -12.17 14.57 24.33
C PHE A 70 -11.41 15.24 25.48
N CYS A 71 -10.24 15.83 25.21
CA CYS A 71 -9.49 16.60 26.20
C CYS A 71 -10.23 17.90 26.55
N PRO A 72 -10.24 18.36 27.82
CA PRO A 72 -10.75 19.69 28.19
C PRO A 72 -9.80 20.80 27.73
N TRP A 73 -9.60 20.92 26.41
CA TRP A 73 -8.77 21.91 25.75
C TRP A 73 -9.24 23.38 25.92
N PRO A 74 -10.54 23.71 26.15
CA PRO A 74 -10.97 25.10 26.32
C PRO A 74 -10.39 25.79 27.57
N GLU A 75 -10.05 25.01 28.60
CA GLU A 75 -9.54 25.51 29.89
C GLU A 75 -7.99 25.52 29.97
N ARG A 76 -7.31 25.06 28.91
CA ARG A 76 -5.84 24.99 28.84
C ARG A 76 -5.23 26.28 28.28
N SER A 77 -3.90 26.38 28.37
CA SER A 77 -3.14 27.54 27.89
C SER A 77 -3.37 27.83 26.40
N GLU A 78 -3.23 29.10 26.01
CA GLU A 78 -3.37 29.53 24.61
C GLU A 78 -2.38 28.83 23.67
N SER A 79 -1.19 28.49 24.18
CA SER A 79 -0.19 27.67 23.47
C SER A 79 -0.70 26.25 23.18
N PHE A 80 -1.43 25.64 24.12
CA PHE A 80 -2.01 24.31 23.95
C PHE A 80 -3.17 24.34 22.96
N LYS A 81 -4.05 25.36 23.03
CA LYS A 81 -5.16 25.56 22.08
C LYS A 81 -4.66 25.67 20.64
N ARG A 82 -3.60 26.45 20.40
CA ARG A 82 -2.96 26.55 19.08
C ARG A 82 -2.40 25.21 18.60
N ALA A 83 -1.75 24.45 19.48
CA ALA A 83 -1.22 23.12 19.15
C ALA A 83 -2.35 22.12 18.81
N VAL A 84 -3.47 22.16 19.55
CA VAL A 84 -4.67 21.33 19.27
C VAL A 84 -5.30 21.74 17.95
N HIS A 85 -5.47 23.03 17.67
CA HIS A 85 -5.99 23.51 16.39
C HIS A 85 -5.09 23.10 15.21
N LEU A 86 -3.76 23.21 15.39
CA LEU A 86 -2.80 22.78 14.39
C LEU A 86 -2.88 21.27 14.17
N CYS A 87 -2.89 20.46 15.23
CA CYS A 87 -3.07 19.01 15.14
C CYS A 87 -4.40 18.67 14.45
N GLN A 88 -5.53 19.21 14.89
CA GLN A 88 -6.84 18.95 14.29
C GLN A 88 -6.91 19.35 12.82
N THR A 89 -6.27 20.46 12.41
CA THR A 89 -6.22 20.88 11.01
C THR A 89 -5.35 19.96 10.18
N ASN A 90 -4.20 19.53 10.71
CA ASN A 90 -3.31 18.58 10.05
C ASN A 90 -3.87 17.16 10.02
N THR A 91 -4.65 16.76 11.01
CA THR A 91 -5.25 15.42 11.08
C THR A 91 -6.55 15.32 10.28
N LYS A 92 -7.35 16.40 10.17
CA LYS A 92 -8.49 16.47 9.23
C LYS A 92 -8.01 16.46 7.77
N LYS A 93 -6.87 17.10 7.50
CA LYS A 93 -6.08 16.86 6.28
C LYS A 93 -5.23 15.60 6.45
N ALA A 94 -5.85 14.47 6.78
CA ALA A 94 -5.15 13.19 6.80
C ALA A 94 -4.48 12.96 5.43
N LEU A 95 -3.21 13.34 5.33
CA LEU A 95 -2.29 13.07 4.24
C LEU A 95 -2.78 13.32 2.81
N VAL A 96 -3.77 14.20 2.60
CA VAL A 96 -4.11 14.67 1.26
C VAL A 96 -3.09 15.74 0.90
N ILE A 97 -1.93 15.29 0.42
CA ILE A 97 -1.01 16.16 -0.31
C ILE A 97 -1.73 16.48 -1.62
N ASP A 98 -2.46 17.60 -1.62
CA ASP A 98 -3.08 18.20 -2.79
C ASP A 98 -2.02 18.36 -3.88
N GLY A 99 -2.21 17.66 -5.00
CA GLY A 99 -1.39 17.80 -6.20
C GLY A 99 -1.41 16.59 -7.13
N THR A 100 -1.52 15.37 -6.61
CA THR A 100 -1.61 14.15 -7.44
C THR A 100 -2.19 13.01 -6.60
N LEU A 101 -3.34 12.46 -7.01
CA LEU A 101 -4.04 11.27 -6.48
C LEU A 101 -3.27 10.53 -5.37
N THR A 102 -3.43 10.96 -4.11
CA THR A 102 -2.76 10.37 -2.96
C THR A 102 -3.55 9.14 -2.53
N ILE A 103 -3.16 7.98 -3.06
CA ILE A 103 -3.70 6.70 -2.63
C ILE A 103 -3.25 6.47 -1.18
N PRO A 104 -4.18 6.33 -0.20
CA PRO A 104 -3.81 6.12 1.18
C PRO A 104 -3.05 4.79 1.34
N ALA A 105 -1.99 4.83 2.13
CA ALA A 105 -1.18 3.68 2.49
C ALA A 105 -1.93 2.77 3.47
N ASN A 106 -2.97 2.09 2.99
CA ASN A 106 -3.84 1.27 3.82
C ASN A 106 -3.99 -0.15 3.26
N LEU A 107 -4.59 -1.03 4.05
CA LEU A 107 -4.80 -2.43 3.66
C LEU A 107 -5.75 -2.55 2.46
N HIS A 108 -6.65 -1.60 2.28
CA HIS A 108 -7.56 -1.55 1.14
C HIS A 108 -6.80 -1.37 -0.19
N THR A 109 -5.80 -0.49 -0.21
CA THR A 109 -4.90 -0.31 -1.34
C THR A 109 -4.13 -1.60 -1.66
N PHE A 110 -3.62 -2.31 -0.65
CA PHE A 110 -2.96 -3.61 -0.87
C PHE A 110 -3.88 -4.62 -1.58
N VAL A 111 -5.13 -4.76 -1.12
CA VAL A 111 -6.10 -5.68 -1.74
C VAL A 111 -6.40 -5.28 -3.18
N ASN A 112 -6.60 -3.99 -3.45
CA ASN A 112 -6.84 -3.50 -4.81
C ASN A 112 -5.62 -3.72 -5.70
N SER A 113 -4.41 -3.55 -5.16
CA SER A 113 -3.17 -3.83 -5.88
C SER A 113 -3.04 -5.31 -6.26
N MET A 114 -3.32 -6.22 -5.32
CA MET A 114 -3.30 -7.66 -5.59
C MET A 114 -4.37 -8.05 -6.63
N LYS A 115 -5.59 -7.50 -6.53
CA LYS A 115 -6.63 -7.71 -7.54
C LYS A 115 -6.19 -7.28 -8.94
N ALA A 116 -5.52 -6.12 -9.05
CA ALA A 116 -5.00 -5.64 -10.32
C ALA A 116 -3.92 -6.57 -10.90
N VAL A 117 -3.00 -7.05 -10.07
CA VAL A 117 -1.98 -8.04 -10.46
C VAL A 117 -2.63 -9.33 -10.98
N PHE A 118 -3.59 -9.89 -10.24
CA PHE A 118 -4.29 -11.11 -10.67
C PHE A 118 -5.07 -10.92 -11.97
N SER A 119 -5.76 -9.79 -12.11
CA SER A 119 -6.49 -9.44 -13.34
C SER A 119 -5.54 -9.38 -14.54
N TYR A 120 -4.37 -8.73 -14.37
CA TYR A 120 -3.36 -8.63 -15.42
C TYR A 120 -2.74 -9.99 -15.77
N LEU A 121 -2.41 -10.81 -14.77
CA LEU A 121 -1.90 -12.17 -15.00
C LEU A 121 -2.92 -13.03 -15.76
N ASN A 122 -4.19 -13.01 -15.35
CA ASN A 122 -5.25 -13.73 -16.04
C ASN A 122 -5.42 -13.27 -17.49
N PHE A 123 -5.34 -11.96 -17.74
CA PHE A 123 -5.37 -11.41 -19.09
C PHE A 123 -4.20 -11.90 -19.94
N LEU A 124 -2.96 -11.85 -19.41
CA LEU A 124 -1.79 -12.38 -20.11
C LEU A 124 -1.89 -13.88 -20.40
N LEU A 125 -2.44 -14.66 -19.46
CA LEU A 125 -2.68 -16.08 -19.65
C LEU A 125 -3.72 -16.36 -20.72
N ALA A 126 -4.83 -15.60 -20.73
CA ALA A 126 -5.87 -15.74 -21.73
C ALA A 126 -5.39 -15.40 -23.15
N ILE A 127 -4.42 -14.47 -23.29
CA ILE A 127 -3.78 -14.19 -24.59
C ILE A 127 -2.87 -15.34 -24.98
N LYS A 128 -2.08 -15.88 -24.05
CA LYS A 128 -1.14 -16.98 -24.31
C LYS A 128 -1.85 -18.28 -24.70
N ASP A 129 -3.00 -18.58 -24.09
CA ASP A 129 -3.80 -19.79 -24.38
C ASP A 129 -4.43 -19.78 -25.79
N LYS A 130 -4.62 -18.58 -26.37
CA LYS A 130 -5.17 -18.41 -27.72
C LYS A 130 -4.13 -18.42 -28.84
N SER A 131 -2.84 -18.45 -28.52
CA SER A 131 -1.72 -18.42 -29.48
C SER A 131 -1.07 -19.78 -29.64
#